data_AF-A0A2T4VAB4-F1
#
_entry.id   AF-A0A2T4VAB4-F1
#
_cell.length_a   1.000
_cell.length_b   1.000
_cell.length_c   1.000
_cell.angle_alpha   90.00
_cell.angle_beta   90.00
_cell.angle_gamma   90.00
#
_symmetry.space_group_name_H-M   'P 1'
#
loop_
_entity.id
_entity.type
_entity.pdbx_description
1 polymer ?
#
loop_
_entity_poly.entity_id
_entity_poly.type
_entity_poly.pdbx_seq_one_letter_code
_entity_poly.pdbx_strand_id
1 'polypeptide(L)'
;MHDAGAWLSLHLFYHQVEAHDRLLVEAVAPAVQALQGEGWIDRYFFLRYGQGGPHVRLRMRGVREGWREVAREKVRHGFSTFIAAHPSPVTLEPESFYRGAPFAKPEGETGRTWYENQSLQELAYEPEYERYGGPEAMGLSEDLFHVSSTCALGVLPTLLQAPQKRMGLALELTFLGAQPIAPLARTLGSSLAHYARFLGLMRGQSEEIQREARAMFDKHGAQLGARLSSLAQEYREGRLTGLYRRWTEALRETATALEALEREGRLQQARVREAGLSPEGQESSPALSAIGMSHLHMLNNRLGVTLRMEAVLAYLIQHLLEHRRVES
;
A
#
# COMPACT_ATOMS: atom_id res chain seq x y z
N MET A 1 -17.85 12.24 13.70
CA MET A 1 -16.44 12.39 14.13
C MET A 1 -15.76 11.06 13.94
N HIS A 2 -14.58 11.05 13.33
CA HIS A 2 -13.78 9.86 13.12
C HIS A 2 -13.22 9.38 14.48
N ASP A 3 -13.59 8.18 14.92
CA ASP A 3 -13.16 7.64 16.22
C ASP A 3 -11.95 6.72 16.06
N ALA A 4 -10.75 7.31 16.18
CA ALA A 4 -9.50 6.54 16.20
C ALA A 4 -9.45 5.54 17.37
N GLY A 5 -10.19 5.78 18.45
CA GLY A 5 -10.32 4.90 19.62
C GLY A 5 -11.05 3.58 19.32
N ALA A 6 -11.65 3.45 18.14
CA ALA A 6 -12.26 2.19 17.68
C ALA A 6 -11.23 1.16 17.16
N TRP A 7 -9.97 1.56 16.96
CA TRP A 7 -8.93 0.71 16.38
C TRP A 7 -7.98 0.12 17.44
N LEU A 8 -7.55 -1.12 17.20
CA LEU A 8 -6.46 -1.81 17.88
C LEU A 8 -5.30 -1.95 16.89
N SER A 9 -4.12 -1.47 17.24
CA SER A 9 -2.92 -1.54 16.39
C SER A 9 -1.85 -2.41 17.06
N LEU A 10 -1.55 -3.53 16.40
CA LEU A 10 -0.56 -4.51 16.83
C LEU A 10 0.60 -4.51 15.83
N HIS A 11 1.81 -4.33 16.33
CA HIS A 11 3.03 -4.27 15.54
C HIS A 11 3.81 -5.56 15.75
N LEU A 12 3.93 -6.35 14.69
CA LEU A 12 4.62 -7.63 14.67
C LEU A 12 6.05 -7.41 14.17
N PHE A 13 6.99 -7.17 15.09
CA PHE A 13 8.40 -6.96 14.77
C PHE A 13 9.05 -8.28 14.37
N TYR A 14 9.43 -8.35 13.10
CA TYR A 14 10.07 -9.52 12.50
C TYR A 14 11.08 -9.02 11.47
N HIS A 15 12.35 -8.97 11.88
CA HIS A 15 13.39 -8.20 11.18
C HIS A 15 13.81 -8.81 9.84
N GLN A 16 13.49 -10.08 9.60
CA GLN A 16 13.71 -10.74 8.31
C GLN A 16 12.58 -10.37 7.34
N VAL A 17 12.79 -9.30 6.58
CA VAL A 17 11.81 -8.69 5.66
C VAL A 17 11.32 -9.68 4.60
N GLU A 18 12.19 -10.57 4.14
CA GLU A 18 11.89 -11.57 3.10
C GLU A 18 10.81 -12.56 3.54
N ALA A 19 10.62 -12.73 4.85
CA ALA A 19 9.61 -13.62 5.42
C ALA A 19 8.28 -12.90 5.70
N HIS A 20 8.17 -11.58 5.49
CA HIS A 20 6.94 -10.83 5.82
C HIS A 20 5.73 -11.34 5.03
N ASP A 21 5.90 -11.80 3.80
CA ASP A 21 4.80 -12.43 3.03
C ASP A 21 4.31 -13.71 3.69
N ARG A 22 5.26 -14.52 4.19
CA ARG A 22 4.95 -15.76 4.90
C ARG A 22 4.27 -15.46 6.24
N LEU A 23 4.77 -14.48 6.99
CA LEU A 23 4.15 -13.99 8.22
C LEU A 23 2.70 -13.55 7.97
N LEU A 24 2.47 -12.81 6.87
CA LEU A 24 1.13 -12.37 6.50
C LEU A 24 0.20 -13.53 6.15
N VAL A 25 0.69 -14.53 5.42
CA VAL A 25 -0.10 -15.68 4.96
C VAL A 25 -0.35 -16.70 6.08
N GLU A 26 0.65 -16.98 6.91
CA GLU A 26 0.59 -18.06 7.90
C GLU A 26 0.09 -17.59 9.28
N ALA A 27 0.26 -16.31 9.64
CA ALA A 27 -0.16 -15.77 10.95
C ALA A 27 -1.27 -14.72 10.86
N VAL A 28 -1.08 -13.67 10.04
CA VAL A 28 -2.01 -12.53 10.02
C VAL A 28 -3.33 -12.89 9.34
N ALA A 29 -3.28 -13.49 8.15
CA ALA A 29 -4.47 -13.83 7.38
C ALA A 29 -5.42 -14.78 8.13
N PRO A 30 -4.96 -15.89 8.74
CA PRO A 30 -5.85 -16.76 9.51
C PRO A 30 -6.46 -16.05 10.72
N ALA A 31 -5.70 -15.20 11.41
CA ALA A 31 -6.18 -14.46 12.57
C ALA A 31 -7.32 -13.49 12.19
N VAL A 32 -7.12 -12.63 11.18
CA VAL A 32 -8.15 -11.66 10.77
C VAL A 32 -9.37 -12.32 10.14
N GLN A 33 -9.19 -13.41 9.37
CA GLN A 33 -10.31 -14.16 8.78
C GLN A 33 -11.18 -14.79 9.85
N ALA A 34 -10.57 -15.40 10.88
CA ALA A 34 -11.32 -15.97 12.00
C ALA A 34 -12.03 -14.88 12.80
N LEU A 35 -11.35 -13.77 13.13
CA LEU A 35 -11.96 -12.66 13.86
C LEU A 35 -13.15 -12.05 13.11
N GLN A 36 -13.06 -11.89 11.77
CA GLN A 36 -14.17 -11.43 10.95
C GLN A 36 -15.30 -12.47 10.87
N GLY A 37 -14.97 -13.75 10.62
CA GLY A 37 -15.96 -14.82 10.51
C GLY A 37 -16.74 -15.07 11.81
N GLU A 38 -16.11 -14.85 12.95
CA GLU A 38 -16.71 -14.92 14.29
C GLU A 38 -17.46 -13.62 14.68
N GLY A 39 -17.41 -12.57 13.85
CA GLY A 39 -18.08 -11.29 14.09
C GLY A 39 -17.44 -10.43 15.18
N TRP A 40 -16.13 -10.55 15.42
CA TRP A 40 -15.41 -9.70 16.38
C TRP A 40 -14.98 -8.37 15.77
N ILE A 41 -14.60 -8.38 14.49
CA ILE A 41 -14.11 -7.20 13.76
C ILE A 41 -14.84 -7.06 12.43
N ASP A 42 -15.03 -5.83 11.94
CA ASP A 42 -15.62 -5.56 10.62
C ASP A 42 -14.63 -5.02 9.60
N ARG A 43 -13.54 -4.42 10.07
CA ARG A 43 -12.44 -3.90 9.25
C ARG A 43 -11.11 -4.27 9.86
N TYR A 44 -10.15 -4.44 8.96
CA TYR A 44 -8.75 -4.57 9.30
C TYR A 44 -7.93 -4.04 8.13
N PHE A 45 -6.73 -3.57 8.41
CA PHE A 45 -5.73 -3.35 7.38
C PHE A 45 -4.34 -3.53 7.95
N PHE A 46 -3.38 -3.77 7.07
CA PHE A 46 -1.99 -3.88 7.44
C PHE A 46 -1.11 -3.03 6.53
N LEU A 47 0.10 -2.77 7.00
CA LEU A 47 1.19 -2.21 6.21
C LEU A 47 2.54 -2.75 6.70
N ARG A 48 3.53 -2.73 5.82
CA ARG A 48 4.93 -3.04 6.13
C ARG A 48 5.65 -1.75 6.45
N TYR A 49 6.44 -1.76 7.50
CA TYR A 49 7.09 -0.55 7.97
C TYR A 49 8.47 -0.83 8.57
N GLY A 50 9.32 0.19 8.61
CA GLY A 50 10.71 0.07 9.08
C GLY A 50 11.03 0.86 10.35
N GLN A 51 10.21 1.82 10.75
CA GLN A 51 10.48 2.63 11.94
C GLN A 51 10.43 1.78 13.21
N GLY A 52 11.49 1.82 14.01
CA GLY A 52 11.65 0.96 15.18
C GLY A 52 12.09 -0.48 14.85
N GLY A 53 12.49 -0.74 13.61
CA GLY A 53 12.85 -2.06 13.09
C GLY A 53 11.83 -2.59 12.06
N PRO A 54 12.20 -3.53 11.16
CA PRO A 54 11.26 -4.07 10.18
C PRO A 54 10.10 -4.83 10.83
N HIS A 55 8.87 -4.46 10.48
CA HIS A 55 7.67 -5.05 11.08
C HIS A 55 6.45 -4.95 10.17
N VAL A 56 5.41 -5.71 10.53
CA VAL A 56 4.05 -5.55 10.00
C VAL A 56 3.20 -4.83 11.05
N ARG A 57 2.56 -3.72 10.67
CA ARG A 57 1.53 -3.06 11.49
C ARG A 57 0.18 -3.64 11.07
N LEU A 58 -0.53 -4.27 12.00
CA LEU A 58 -1.89 -4.77 11.82
C LEU A 58 -2.85 -3.91 12.64
N ARG A 59 -3.84 -3.31 11.97
CA ARG A 59 -4.90 -2.51 12.58
C ARG A 59 -6.23 -3.22 12.39
N MET A 60 -7.03 -3.30 13.44
CA MET A 60 -8.34 -3.97 13.44
C MET A 60 -9.37 -3.09 14.13
N ARG A 61 -10.60 -3.07 13.63
CA ARG A 61 -11.74 -2.33 14.20
C ARG A 61 -12.78 -3.32 14.71
N GLY A 62 -13.11 -3.22 15.99
CA GLY A 62 -14.09 -4.11 16.62
C GLY A 62 -15.52 -3.66 16.47
N VAL A 63 -16.45 -4.61 16.64
CA VAL A 63 -17.90 -4.36 16.56
C VAL A 63 -18.70 -4.76 17.80
N ARG A 64 -18.07 -5.36 18.82
CA ARG A 64 -18.74 -5.78 20.06
C ARG A 64 -17.80 -5.72 21.26
N GLU A 65 -18.34 -5.64 22.47
CA GLU A 65 -17.55 -5.63 23.71
C GLU A 65 -16.60 -6.85 23.82
N GLY A 66 -15.44 -6.65 24.47
CA GLY A 66 -14.43 -7.70 24.66
C GLY A 66 -13.61 -8.06 23.41
N TRP A 67 -13.87 -7.43 22.26
CA TRP A 67 -13.17 -7.73 21.01
C TRP A 67 -11.66 -7.49 21.06
N ARG A 68 -11.18 -6.50 21.82
CA ARG A 68 -9.76 -6.11 21.85
C ARG A 68 -8.92 -7.26 22.40
N GLU A 69 -9.34 -7.83 23.52
CA GLU A 69 -8.69 -8.95 24.19
C GLU A 69 -8.67 -10.19 23.30
N VAL A 70 -9.80 -10.50 22.66
CA VAL A 70 -9.91 -11.63 21.74
C VAL A 70 -9.00 -11.44 20.52
N ALA A 71 -9.01 -10.26 19.91
CA ALA A 71 -8.18 -9.95 18.77
C ALA A 71 -6.68 -9.99 19.12
N ARG A 72 -6.29 -9.41 20.26
CA ARG A 72 -4.93 -9.43 20.78
C ARG A 72 -4.43 -10.86 20.98
N GLU A 73 -5.22 -11.71 21.65
CA GLU A 73 -4.82 -13.08 21.93
C GLU A 73 -4.73 -13.93 20.65
N LYS A 74 -5.68 -13.77 19.73
CA LYS A 74 -5.67 -14.46 18.44
C LYS A 74 -4.41 -14.13 17.62
N VAL A 75 -4.07 -12.84 17.52
CA VAL A 75 -2.88 -12.39 16.80
C VAL A 75 -1.59 -12.80 17.51
N ARG A 76 -1.53 -12.68 18.84
CA ARG A 76 -0.39 -13.14 19.65
C ARG A 76 -0.13 -14.63 19.43
N HIS A 77 -1.17 -15.46 19.56
CA HIS A 77 -1.06 -16.90 19.36
C HIS A 77 -0.57 -17.23 17.95
N GLY A 78 -1.18 -16.65 16.91
CA GLY A 78 -0.76 -16.86 15.52
C GLY A 78 0.70 -16.45 15.28
N PHE A 79 1.13 -15.31 15.83
CA PHE A 79 2.50 -14.85 15.68
C PHE A 79 3.52 -15.70 16.45
N SER A 80 3.20 -16.13 17.68
CA SER A 80 4.05 -17.04 18.45
C SER A 80 4.21 -18.40 17.76
N THR A 81 3.14 -18.97 17.21
CA THR A 81 3.19 -20.21 16.42
C THR A 81 4.05 -20.02 15.17
N PHE A 82 3.93 -18.88 14.49
CA PHE A 82 4.78 -18.56 13.34
C PHE A 82 6.26 -18.46 13.71
N ILE A 83 6.60 -17.75 14.79
CA ILE A 83 7.99 -17.65 15.28
C ILE A 83 8.56 -19.02 15.63
N ALA A 84 7.77 -19.89 16.28
CA ALA A 84 8.21 -21.24 16.62
C ALA A 84 8.50 -22.10 15.37
N ALA A 85 7.70 -21.93 14.31
CA ALA A 85 7.90 -22.63 13.04
C ALA A 85 9.02 -22.02 12.19
N HIS A 86 9.24 -20.71 12.29
CA HIS A 86 10.20 -19.93 11.49
C HIS A 86 11.02 -19.01 12.40
N PRO A 87 11.96 -19.56 13.20
CA PRO A 87 12.81 -18.73 14.06
C PRO A 87 13.71 -17.83 13.21
N SER A 88 13.84 -16.57 13.61
CA SER A 88 14.66 -15.58 12.91
C SER A 88 15.93 -15.24 13.69
N PRO A 89 17.12 -15.67 13.24
CA PRO A 89 18.38 -15.29 13.88
C PRO A 89 18.85 -13.88 13.47
N VAL A 90 18.07 -13.16 12.66
CA VAL A 90 18.44 -11.84 12.14
C VAL A 90 18.64 -10.87 13.30
N THR A 91 19.84 -10.28 13.33
CA THR A 91 20.21 -9.19 14.23
C THR A 91 20.53 -7.98 13.35
N LEU A 92 19.83 -6.88 13.57
CA LEU A 92 20.06 -5.64 12.85
C LEU A 92 20.52 -4.58 13.85
N GLU A 93 21.56 -3.86 13.47
CA GLU A 93 22.00 -2.68 14.19
C GLU A 93 21.20 -1.46 13.68
N PRO A 94 20.52 -0.70 14.57
CA PRO A 94 19.60 0.37 14.18
C PRO A 94 20.20 1.42 13.24
N GLU A 95 21.40 1.92 13.53
CA GLU A 95 22.04 2.99 12.75
C GLU A 95 22.36 2.51 11.33
N SER A 96 22.91 1.31 11.19
CA SER A 96 23.19 0.66 9.93
C SER A 96 21.92 0.43 9.11
N PHE A 97 20.85 -0.02 9.75
CA PHE A 97 19.55 -0.19 9.10
C PHE A 97 19.02 1.15 8.55
N TYR A 98 18.99 2.21 9.36
CA TYR A 98 18.47 3.50 8.92
C TYR A 98 19.33 4.19 7.85
N ARG A 99 20.65 3.96 7.83
CA ARG A 99 21.51 4.41 6.71
C ARG A 99 21.06 3.81 5.37
N GLY A 100 20.63 2.55 5.36
CA GLY A 100 20.11 1.87 4.15
C GLY A 100 18.63 2.14 3.84
N ALA A 101 17.88 2.66 4.82
CA ALA A 101 16.43 2.86 4.75
C ALA A 101 16.05 4.31 5.13
N PRO A 102 16.32 5.31 4.27
CA PRO A 102 16.10 6.72 4.58
C PRO A 102 14.63 7.12 4.82
N PHE A 103 13.67 6.27 4.44
CA PHE A 103 12.24 6.44 4.70
C PHE A 103 11.76 5.80 6.00
N ALA A 104 12.61 5.01 6.67
CA ALA A 104 12.32 4.45 7.98
C ALA A 104 12.73 5.42 9.12
N LYS A 105 12.97 6.70 8.80
CA LYS A 105 13.54 7.66 9.75
C LYS A 105 12.73 7.73 11.05
N PRO A 106 13.40 7.90 12.19
CA PRO A 106 12.73 8.11 13.46
C PRO A 106 12.05 9.50 13.51
N GLU A 107 10.74 9.58 13.75
CA GLU A 107 10.05 10.85 14.06
C GLU A 107 10.21 11.22 15.55
N GLY A 108 10.57 12.48 15.84
CA GLY A 108 10.43 13.11 17.17
C GLY A 108 11.27 12.55 18.32
N GLU A 109 11.16 13.16 19.51
CA GLU A 109 11.93 12.81 20.73
C GLU A 109 11.72 11.35 21.20
N THR A 110 10.59 10.72 20.85
CA THR A 110 10.26 9.30 21.12
C THR A 110 10.77 8.33 20.04
N GLY A 111 11.22 8.84 18.90
CA GLY A 111 11.62 8.08 17.71
C GLY A 111 12.84 7.19 17.85
N ARG A 112 13.47 7.12 19.03
CA ARG A 112 14.66 6.28 19.25
C ARG A 112 14.34 4.84 19.64
N THR A 113 13.08 4.48 19.80
CA THR A 113 12.72 3.13 20.28
C THR A 113 12.88 2.11 19.16
N TRP A 114 14.00 1.40 19.19
CA TRP A 114 14.20 0.16 18.45
C TRP A 114 13.52 -0.98 19.20
N TYR A 115 12.70 -1.76 18.52
CA TYR A 115 12.02 -2.90 19.10
C TYR A 115 12.76 -4.19 18.74
N GLU A 116 12.73 -5.14 19.67
CA GLU A 116 13.41 -6.41 19.48
C GLU A 116 12.77 -7.25 18.38
N ASN A 117 13.62 -8.02 17.68
CA ASN A 117 13.15 -8.99 16.70
C ASN A 117 12.24 -10.02 17.38
N GLN A 118 11.24 -10.51 16.66
CA GLN A 118 10.28 -11.53 17.13
C GLN A 118 9.45 -11.04 18.34
N SER A 119 9.10 -9.74 18.37
CA SER A 119 8.29 -9.13 19.43
C SER A 119 6.97 -8.56 18.92
N LEU A 120 5.94 -8.58 19.77
CA LEU A 120 4.62 -8.02 19.49
C LEU A 120 4.38 -6.81 20.39
N GLN A 121 4.07 -5.66 19.80
CA GLN A 121 3.81 -4.42 20.53
C GLN A 121 2.41 -3.89 20.23
N GLU A 122 1.72 -3.38 21.24
CA GLU A 122 0.48 -2.63 21.07
C GLU A 122 0.82 -1.14 21.11
N LEU A 123 0.77 -0.48 19.96
CA LEU A 123 1.06 0.96 19.83
C LEU A 123 -0.20 1.70 19.39
N ALA A 124 -0.32 2.98 19.74
CA ALA A 124 -1.48 3.78 19.35
C ALA A 124 -1.56 3.94 17.82
N TYR A 125 -2.78 3.91 17.27
CA TYR A 125 -3.02 4.28 15.88
C TYR A 125 -3.27 5.78 15.78
N GLU A 126 -2.40 6.46 15.05
CA GLU A 126 -2.57 7.87 14.67
C GLU A 126 -2.97 7.97 13.19
N PRO A 127 -4.18 8.45 12.87
CA PRO A 127 -4.61 8.64 11.49
C PRO A 127 -3.86 9.79 10.78
N GLU A 128 -3.41 9.53 9.55
CA GLU A 128 -2.67 10.50 8.72
C GLU A 128 -3.63 11.48 8.02
N TYR A 129 -4.33 12.32 8.79
CA TYR A 129 -5.33 13.25 8.25
C TYR A 129 -4.78 14.18 7.16
N GLU A 130 -3.55 14.69 7.32
CA GLU A 130 -2.89 15.54 6.31
C GLU A 130 -2.71 14.82 4.96
N ARG A 131 -2.54 13.50 4.96
CA ARG A 131 -2.30 12.69 3.75
C ARG A 131 -3.60 12.29 3.07
N TYR A 132 -4.66 12.04 3.85
CA TYR A 132 -5.89 11.44 3.37
C TYR A 132 -7.10 12.38 3.39
N GLY A 133 -6.86 13.70 3.24
CA GLY A 133 -7.92 14.67 2.97
C GLY A 133 -8.69 15.17 4.20
N GLY A 134 -8.14 14.95 5.40
CA GLY A 134 -8.71 15.40 6.66
C GLY A 134 -9.64 14.38 7.36
N PRO A 135 -10.18 14.74 8.55
CA PRO A 135 -10.96 13.82 9.37
C PRO A 135 -12.26 13.29 8.72
N GLU A 136 -12.85 14.06 7.82
CA GLU A 136 -14.09 13.69 7.12
C GLU A 136 -13.84 12.67 5.99
N ALA A 137 -12.63 12.68 5.41
CA ALA A 137 -12.22 11.77 4.34
C ALA A 137 -11.48 10.52 4.85
N MET A 138 -10.94 10.56 6.07
CA MET A 138 -10.10 9.48 6.63
C MET A 138 -10.81 8.12 6.62
N GLY A 139 -12.08 8.06 7.01
CA GLY A 139 -12.86 6.82 7.02
C GLY A 139 -12.96 6.16 5.64
N LEU A 140 -13.05 6.95 4.57
CA LEU A 140 -13.06 6.45 3.19
C LEU A 140 -11.73 5.75 2.85
N SER A 141 -10.62 6.33 3.31
CA SER A 141 -9.29 5.74 3.12
C SER A 141 -9.11 4.47 3.96
N GLU A 142 -9.62 4.42 5.19
CA GLU A 142 -9.61 3.22 6.03
C GLU A 142 -10.40 2.06 5.40
N ASP A 143 -11.58 2.34 4.84
CA ASP A 143 -12.34 1.35 4.09
C ASP A 143 -11.56 0.82 2.88
N LEU A 144 -10.89 1.71 2.14
CA LEU A 144 -10.04 1.31 1.01
C LEU A 144 -8.78 0.56 1.45
N PHE A 145 -8.20 0.89 2.61
CA PHE A 145 -7.11 0.12 3.21
C PHE A 145 -7.55 -1.30 3.54
N HIS A 146 -8.77 -1.46 4.04
CA HIS A 146 -9.33 -2.77 4.29
C HIS A 146 -9.48 -3.59 3.01
N VAL A 147 -10.03 -2.99 1.95
CA VAL A 147 -10.18 -3.67 0.66
C VAL A 147 -8.80 -4.04 0.09
N SER A 148 -7.85 -3.11 0.04
CA SER A 148 -6.51 -3.37 -0.49
C SER A 148 -5.72 -4.39 0.34
N SER A 149 -5.89 -4.44 1.67
CA SER A 149 -5.33 -5.51 2.50
C SER A 149 -5.97 -6.86 2.21
N THR A 150 -7.29 -6.92 2.03
CA THR A 150 -8.00 -8.15 1.64
C THR A 150 -7.50 -8.66 0.28
N CYS A 151 -7.39 -7.76 -0.70
CA CYS A 151 -6.83 -8.01 -2.01
C CYS A 151 -5.40 -8.58 -1.93
N ALA A 152 -4.52 -7.95 -1.15
CA ALA A 152 -3.15 -8.40 -0.96
C ALA A 152 -3.07 -9.79 -0.31
N LEU A 153 -3.78 -10.02 0.80
CA LEU A 153 -3.80 -11.34 1.45
C LEU A 153 -4.34 -12.44 0.52
N GLY A 154 -5.27 -12.11 -0.37
CA GLY A 154 -5.79 -13.06 -1.36
C GLY A 154 -4.79 -13.51 -2.42
N VAL A 155 -3.76 -12.70 -2.72
CA VAL A 155 -2.75 -13.01 -3.75
C VAL A 155 -1.40 -13.42 -3.20
N LEU A 156 -1.07 -13.05 -1.95
CA LEU A 156 0.23 -13.37 -1.34
C LEU A 156 0.57 -14.87 -1.32
N PRO A 157 -0.37 -15.83 -1.09
CA PRO A 157 -0.06 -17.26 -1.19
C PRO A 157 0.49 -17.65 -2.58
N THR A 158 -0.10 -17.10 -3.64
CA THR A 158 0.36 -17.30 -5.02
C THR A 158 1.70 -16.62 -5.26
N LEU A 159 1.91 -15.43 -4.71
CA LEU A 159 3.18 -14.70 -4.85
C LEU A 159 4.33 -15.33 -4.06
N LEU A 160 4.05 -16.05 -2.97
CA LEU A 160 5.07 -16.87 -2.27
C LEU A 160 5.57 -18.02 -3.17
N GLN A 161 4.68 -18.65 -3.93
CA GLN A 161 5.03 -19.74 -4.85
C GLN A 161 5.60 -19.24 -6.19
N ALA A 162 5.22 -18.04 -6.61
CA ALA A 162 5.66 -17.42 -7.86
C ALA A 162 6.05 -15.94 -7.68
N PRO A 163 7.15 -15.63 -6.96
CA PRO A 163 7.57 -14.26 -6.67
C PRO A 163 7.74 -13.37 -7.92
N GLN A 164 8.16 -13.97 -9.04
CA GLN A 164 8.33 -13.30 -10.33
C GLN A 164 7.04 -12.69 -10.88
N LYS A 165 5.85 -13.13 -10.43
CA LYS A 165 4.56 -12.55 -10.85
C LYS A 165 4.24 -11.22 -10.18
N ARG A 166 4.95 -10.86 -9.10
CA ARG A 166 4.66 -9.68 -8.27
C ARG A 166 4.68 -8.38 -9.06
N MET A 167 5.72 -8.16 -9.85
CA MET A 167 5.88 -6.93 -10.62
C MET A 167 4.76 -6.77 -11.65
N GLY A 168 4.41 -7.83 -12.37
CA GLY A 168 3.31 -7.81 -13.33
C GLY A 168 1.96 -7.50 -12.69
N LEU A 169 1.64 -8.17 -11.57
CA LEU A 169 0.40 -7.91 -10.84
C LEU A 169 0.35 -6.48 -10.27
N ALA A 170 1.45 -5.99 -9.69
CA ALA A 170 1.53 -4.62 -9.19
C ALA A 170 1.33 -3.59 -10.31
N LEU A 171 1.90 -3.84 -11.50
CA LEU A 171 1.74 -2.98 -12.67
C LEU A 171 0.29 -2.92 -13.11
N GLU A 172 -0.39 -4.07 -13.22
CA GLU A 172 -1.80 -4.14 -13.60
C GLU A 172 -2.70 -3.43 -12.58
N LEU A 173 -2.50 -3.67 -11.28
CA LEU A 173 -3.33 -3.07 -10.23
C LEU A 173 -3.06 -1.57 -10.03
N THR A 174 -1.82 -1.11 -10.24
CA THR A 174 -1.47 0.32 -10.22
C THR A 174 -2.14 1.04 -11.39
N PHE A 175 -2.01 0.50 -12.60
CA PHE A 175 -2.62 1.08 -13.80
C PHE A 175 -4.15 1.13 -13.71
N LEU A 176 -4.79 0.00 -13.36
CA LEU A 176 -6.24 -0.07 -13.18
C LEU A 176 -6.71 0.79 -11.99
N GLY A 177 -5.92 0.86 -10.93
CA GLY A 177 -6.27 1.61 -9.74
C GLY A 177 -6.34 3.12 -9.95
N ALA A 178 -5.63 3.64 -10.94
CA ALA A 178 -5.72 5.04 -11.32
C ALA A 178 -7.02 5.39 -12.07
N GLN A 179 -7.62 4.43 -12.79
CA GLN A 179 -8.74 4.70 -13.72
C GLN A 179 -10.00 5.28 -13.05
N PRO A 180 -10.39 4.84 -11.84
CA PRO A 180 -11.56 5.43 -11.16
C PRO A 180 -11.34 6.86 -10.64
N ILE A 181 -10.10 7.33 -10.55
CA ILE A 181 -9.74 8.65 -10.02
C ILE A 181 -9.47 9.56 -11.22
N ALA A 182 -10.51 10.23 -11.74
CA ALA A 182 -10.43 10.89 -13.04
C ALA A 182 -9.28 11.92 -13.18
N PRO A 183 -8.95 12.76 -12.17
CA PRO A 183 -7.77 13.62 -12.22
C PRO A 183 -6.47 12.84 -12.39
N LEU A 184 -6.27 11.78 -11.60
CA LEU A 184 -5.08 10.94 -11.65
C LEU A 184 -4.98 10.14 -12.95
N ALA A 185 -6.07 9.60 -13.46
CA ALA A 185 -6.09 8.86 -14.72
C ALA A 185 -5.57 9.72 -15.89
N ARG A 186 -5.93 11.02 -15.92
CA ARG A 186 -5.47 11.96 -16.96
C ARG A 186 -3.97 12.26 -16.89
N THR A 187 -3.39 12.28 -15.69
CA THR A 187 -1.99 12.64 -15.46
C THR A 187 -1.11 11.46 -15.07
N LEU A 188 -1.61 10.23 -15.17
CA LEU A 188 -0.98 9.04 -14.60
C LEU A 188 0.49 8.90 -14.98
N GLY A 189 0.81 9.05 -16.28
CA GLY A 189 2.18 8.95 -16.77
C GLY A 189 3.11 9.99 -16.15
N SER A 190 2.70 11.27 -16.13
CA SER A 190 3.51 12.36 -15.55
C SER A 190 3.61 12.26 -14.03
N SER A 191 2.52 11.89 -13.34
CA SER A 191 2.49 11.75 -11.88
C SER A 191 3.38 10.61 -11.40
N LEU A 192 3.35 9.46 -12.10
CA LEU A 192 4.26 8.34 -11.85
C LEU A 192 5.71 8.70 -12.17
N ALA A 193 5.97 9.40 -13.28
CA ALA A 193 7.32 9.85 -13.62
C ALA A 193 7.91 10.77 -12.54
N HIS A 194 7.08 11.69 -12.03
CA HIS A 194 7.49 12.60 -10.96
C HIS A 194 7.83 11.82 -9.68
N TYR A 195 6.94 10.91 -9.28
CA TYR A 195 7.15 10.03 -8.13
C TYR A 195 8.42 9.19 -8.26
N ALA A 196 8.65 8.57 -9.41
CA ALA A 196 9.82 7.74 -9.66
C ALA A 196 11.12 8.55 -9.61
N ARG A 197 11.11 9.78 -10.14
CA ARG A 197 12.25 10.70 -10.08
C ARG A 197 12.58 11.07 -8.64
N PHE A 198 11.57 11.39 -7.83
CA PHE A 198 11.75 11.68 -6.41
C PHE A 198 12.41 10.50 -5.69
N LEU A 199 11.87 9.29 -5.86
CA LEU A 199 12.41 8.08 -5.24
C LEU A 199 13.84 7.77 -5.69
N GLY A 200 14.11 7.92 -6.98
CA GLY A 200 15.45 7.71 -7.55
C GLY A 200 16.49 8.67 -6.98
N LEU A 201 16.15 9.95 -6.87
CA LEU A 201 17.03 10.99 -6.30
C LEU A 201 17.33 10.71 -4.83
N MET A 202 16.31 10.41 -4.04
CA MET A 202 16.48 10.11 -2.60
C MET A 202 17.33 8.89 -2.32
N ARG A 203 17.41 7.94 -3.27
CA ARG A 203 18.22 6.72 -3.13
C ARG A 203 19.58 6.81 -3.82
N GLY A 204 19.84 7.84 -4.61
CA GLY A 204 21.02 7.90 -5.48
C GLY A 204 21.03 6.82 -6.57
N GLN A 205 19.86 6.35 -7.01
CA GLN A 205 19.70 5.22 -7.94
C GLN A 205 18.91 5.58 -9.23
N SER A 206 18.69 6.87 -9.49
CA SER A 206 17.84 7.32 -10.61
C SER A 206 18.18 6.68 -11.95
N GLU A 207 19.47 6.66 -12.33
CA GLU A 207 19.86 6.12 -13.64
C GLU A 207 19.67 4.61 -13.75
N GLU A 208 19.96 3.87 -12.68
CA GLU A 208 19.83 2.41 -12.64
C GLU A 208 18.36 2.00 -12.77
N ILE A 209 17.49 2.64 -11.98
CA ILE A 209 16.04 2.46 -12.01
C ILE A 209 15.48 2.73 -13.41
N GLN A 210 15.89 3.82 -14.04
CA GLN A 210 15.44 4.16 -15.39
C GLN A 210 15.98 3.18 -16.46
N ARG A 211 17.24 2.74 -16.36
CA ARG A 211 17.81 1.73 -17.27
C ARG A 211 17.03 0.41 -17.17
N GLU A 212 16.69 -0.02 -15.96
CA GLU A 212 15.91 -1.23 -15.74
C GLU A 212 14.50 -1.11 -16.32
N ALA A 213 13.81 0.00 -16.07
CA ALA A 213 12.48 0.25 -16.63
C ALA A 213 12.49 0.25 -18.18
N ARG A 214 13.49 0.89 -18.80
CA ARG A 214 13.69 0.86 -20.26
C ARG A 214 13.95 -0.55 -20.78
N ALA A 215 14.85 -1.30 -20.15
CA ALA A 215 15.14 -2.67 -20.56
C ALA A 215 13.90 -3.58 -20.50
N MET A 216 13.05 -3.42 -19.48
CA MET A 216 11.78 -4.13 -19.40
C MET A 216 10.78 -3.68 -20.48
N PHE A 217 10.70 -2.39 -20.76
CA PHE A 217 9.86 -1.85 -21.82
C PHE A 217 10.28 -2.38 -23.21
N ASP A 218 11.58 -2.37 -23.50
CA ASP A 218 12.12 -2.86 -24.77
C ASP A 218 11.82 -4.35 -24.96
N LYS A 219 12.01 -5.14 -23.90
CA LYS A 219 11.83 -6.60 -23.93
C LYS A 219 10.37 -7.05 -23.90
N HIS A 220 9.52 -6.39 -23.11
CA HIS A 220 8.18 -6.86 -22.78
C HIS A 220 7.05 -5.87 -23.09
N GLY A 221 7.37 -4.65 -23.54
CA GLY A 221 6.39 -3.57 -23.60
C GLY A 221 5.23 -3.81 -24.56
N ALA A 222 5.40 -4.59 -25.64
CA ALA A 222 4.30 -4.94 -26.53
C ALA A 222 3.27 -5.86 -25.83
N GLN A 223 3.73 -6.89 -25.13
CA GLN A 223 2.88 -7.81 -24.38
C GLN A 223 2.21 -7.09 -23.19
N LEU A 224 2.97 -6.28 -22.45
CA LEU A 224 2.44 -5.51 -21.33
C LEU A 224 1.41 -4.47 -21.79
N GLY A 225 1.68 -3.77 -22.89
CA GLY A 225 0.75 -2.82 -23.49
C GLY A 225 -0.57 -3.47 -23.88
N ALA A 226 -0.52 -4.58 -24.65
CA ALA A 226 -1.71 -5.34 -25.03
C ALA A 226 -2.53 -5.82 -23.82
N ARG A 227 -1.84 -6.27 -22.76
CA ARG A 227 -2.48 -6.70 -21.52
C ARG A 227 -3.19 -5.53 -20.81
N LEU A 228 -2.52 -4.38 -20.68
CA LEU A 228 -3.12 -3.19 -20.07
C LEU A 228 -4.29 -2.64 -20.88
N SER A 229 -4.21 -2.62 -22.22
CA SER A 229 -5.32 -2.23 -23.09
C SER A 229 -6.54 -3.16 -22.91
N SER A 230 -6.31 -4.47 -22.86
CA SER A 230 -7.37 -5.45 -22.60
C SER A 230 -8.04 -5.21 -21.24
N LEU A 231 -7.25 -4.94 -20.20
CA LEU A 231 -7.78 -4.61 -18.87
C LEU A 231 -8.53 -3.27 -18.85
N ALA A 232 -8.05 -2.25 -19.56
CA ALA A 232 -8.73 -0.97 -19.70
C ALA A 232 -10.08 -1.13 -20.42
N GLN A 233 -10.13 -1.95 -21.47
CA GLN A 233 -11.37 -2.29 -22.16
C GLN A 233 -12.35 -3.02 -21.25
N GLU A 234 -11.90 -4.06 -20.54
CA GLU A 234 -12.74 -4.78 -19.57
C GLU A 234 -13.25 -3.86 -18.45
N TYR A 235 -12.44 -2.90 -18.00
CA TYR A 235 -12.84 -1.89 -17.04
C TYR A 235 -13.97 -1.00 -17.60
N ARG A 236 -13.81 -0.46 -18.81
CA ARG A 236 -14.81 0.39 -19.48
C ARG A 236 -16.12 -0.35 -19.73
N GLU A 237 -16.05 -1.64 -20.05
CA GLU A 237 -17.22 -2.49 -20.33
C GLU A 237 -17.84 -3.11 -19.07
N GLY A 238 -17.29 -2.86 -17.87
CA GLY A 238 -17.78 -3.44 -16.62
C GLY A 238 -17.61 -4.97 -16.52
N ARG A 239 -16.65 -5.53 -17.27
CA ARG A 239 -16.40 -6.98 -17.37
C ARG A 239 -15.29 -7.51 -16.48
N LEU A 240 -14.58 -6.64 -15.75
CA LEU A 240 -13.58 -7.08 -14.78
C LEU A 240 -14.19 -8.08 -13.78
N THR A 241 -13.37 -9.01 -13.28
CA THR A 241 -13.79 -10.03 -12.30
C THR A 241 -12.79 -10.15 -11.14
N GLY A 242 -13.21 -10.85 -10.08
CA GLY A 242 -12.35 -11.20 -8.96
C GLY A 242 -11.67 -10.00 -8.31
N LEU A 243 -10.35 -10.10 -8.18
CA LEU A 243 -9.49 -9.06 -7.58
C LEU A 243 -9.62 -7.70 -8.29
N TYR A 244 -9.57 -7.67 -9.62
CA TYR A 244 -9.58 -6.42 -10.38
C TYR A 244 -10.91 -5.67 -10.23
N ARG A 245 -12.03 -6.40 -10.25
CA ARG A 245 -13.36 -5.83 -9.98
C ARG A 245 -13.40 -5.22 -8.57
N ARG A 246 -13.08 -6.02 -7.56
CA ARG A 246 -13.12 -5.60 -6.15
C ARG A 246 -12.29 -4.35 -5.90
N TRP A 247 -11.08 -4.31 -6.48
CA TRP A 247 -10.18 -3.17 -6.34
C TRP A 247 -10.72 -1.91 -7.00
N THR A 248 -11.16 -2.01 -8.25
CA THR A 248 -11.63 -0.85 -9.03
C THR A 248 -12.99 -0.32 -8.57
N GLU A 249 -13.88 -1.17 -8.08
CA GLU A 249 -15.17 -0.76 -7.48
C GLU A 249 -14.94 0.03 -6.19
N ALA A 250 -14.12 -0.48 -5.26
CA ALA A 250 -13.83 0.22 -4.01
C ALA A 250 -13.16 1.58 -4.23
N LEU A 251 -12.25 1.65 -5.21
CA LEU A 251 -11.64 2.92 -5.62
C LEU A 251 -12.67 3.88 -6.22
N ARG A 252 -13.60 3.40 -7.05
CA ARG A 252 -14.66 4.24 -7.64
C ARG A 252 -15.57 4.82 -6.57
N GLU A 253 -15.99 4.01 -5.61
CA GLU A 253 -16.79 4.44 -4.47
C GLU A 253 -16.05 5.49 -3.63
N THR A 254 -14.78 5.22 -3.33
CA THR A 254 -13.90 6.15 -2.59
C THR A 254 -13.71 7.46 -3.35
N ALA A 255 -13.40 7.40 -4.65
CA ALA A 255 -13.19 8.57 -5.50
C ALA A 255 -14.46 9.43 -5.58
N THR A 256 -15.62 8.81 -5.79
CA THR A 256 -16.92 9.51 -5.83
C THR A 256 -17.22 10.24 -4.52
N ALA A 257 -16.93 9.61 -3.38
CA ALA A 257 -17.12 10.23 -2.07
C ALA A 257 -16.13 11.37 -1.81
N LEU A 258 -14.86 11.22 -2.21
CA LEU A 258 -13.86 12.28 -2.09
C LEU A 258 -14.15 13.48 -3.01
N GLU A 259 -14.60 13.23 -4.24
CA GLU A 259 -15.07 14.28 -5.17
C GLU A 259 -16.25 15.05 -4.59
N ALA A 260 -17.14 14.37 -3.85
CA ALA A 260 -18.24 15.04 -3.16
C ALA A 260 -17.76 15.96 -2.04
N LEU A 261 -16.82 15.49 -1.21
CA LEU A 261 -16.20 16.31 -0.16
C LEU A 261 -15.44 17.50 -0.75
N GLU A 262 -14.76 17.32 -1.88
CA GLU A 262 -14.05 18.42 -2.55
C GLU A 262 -14.99 19.49 -3.06
N ARG A 263 -16.06 19.10 -3.78
CA ARG A 263 -17.08 20.02 -4.28
C ARG A 263 -17.80 20.78 -3.17
N GLU A 264 -17.91 20.18 -1.98
CA GLU A 264 -18.47 20.80 -0.78
C GLU A 264 -17.46 21.67 0.00
N GLY A 265 -16.20 21.73 -0.43
CA GLY A 265 -15.14 22.49 0.27
C GLY A 265 -14.73 21.87 1.61
N ARG A 266 -15.06 20.59 1.83
CA ARG A 266 -14.79 19.84 3.07
C ARG A 266 -13.56 18.96 2.99
N LEU A 267 -13.09 18.68 1.77
CA LEU A 267 -11.82 17.99 1.56
C LEU A 267 -10.67 18.92 1.91
N GLN A 268 -9.88 18.55 2.91
CA GLN A 268 -8.66 19.31 3.23
C GLN A 268 -7.60 19.01 2.17
N GLN A 269 -6.81 20.02 1.79
CA GLN A 269 -5.70 19.79 0.87
C GLN A 269 -4.78 18.71 1.43
N ALA A 270 -4.63 17.63 0.67
CA ALA A 270 -3.67 16.59 1.01
C ALA A 270 -2.27 17.19 0.94
N ARG A 271 -1.63 17.38 2.10
CA ARG A 271 -0.21 17.70 2.17
C ARG A 271 0.55 16.39 2.19
N VAL A 272 0.97 15.95 1.02
CA VAL A 272 1.84 14.80 0.93
C VAL A 272 3.26 15.25 1.30
N ARG A 273 3.58 15.22 2.60
CA ARG A 273 4.95 15.47 3.11
C ARG A 273 5.92 14.36 2.69
N GLU A 274 5.41 13.15 2.50
CA GLU A 274 6.18 12.01 2.02
C GLU A 274 6.05 11.87 0.51
N ALA A 275 7.15 12.12 -0.19
CA ALA A 275 7.45 11.63 -1.54
C ALA A 275 7.31 12.55 -2.76
N GLY A 276 7.27 13.89 -2.58
CA GLY A 276 7.25 14.80 -3.73
C GLY A 276 6.08 14.53 -4.68
N LEU A 277 5.02 13.90 -4.15
CA LEU A 277 3.83 13.44 -4.86
C LEU A 277 2.87 14.58 -5.21
N SER A 278 3.28 15.83 -5.01
CA SER A 278 2.55 16.99 -5.51
C SER A 278 2.78 17.08 -7.02
N PRO A 279 1.75 16.87 -7.86
CA PRO A 279 1.88 17.17 -9.27
C PRO A 279 2.12 18.68 -9.43
N GLU A 280 3.31 19.05 -9.89
CA GLU A 280 3.60 20.42 -10.34
C GLU A 280 2.86 20.63 -11.68
N GLY A 281 1.66 21.20 -11.66
CA GLY A 281 0.89 21.46 -12.88
C GLY A 281 -0.58 21.80 -12.64
N GLN A 282 -1.24 22.29 -13.70
CA GLN A 282 -2.66 22.64 -13.78
C GLN A 282 -3.57 21.39 -13.70
N GLU A 283 -3.49 20.61 -12.63
CA GLU A 283 -4.51 19.59 -12.37
C GLU A 283 -5.79 20.25 -11.86
N SER A 284 -6.93 19.79 -12.37
CA SER A 284 -8.25 20.27 -11.94
C SER A 284 -8.55 19.95 -10.46
N SER A 285 -7.92 18.90 -9.92
CA SER A 285 -8.00 18.52 -8.51
C SER A 285 -6.68 17.85 -8.05
N PRO A 286 -5.73 18.64 -7.53
CA PRO A 286 -4.46 18.12 -7.01
C PRO A 286 -4.63 17.23 -5.76
N ALA A 287 -5.65 17.50 -4.94
CA ALA A 287 -5.89 16.75 -3.70
C ALA A 287 -6.34 15.30 -4.00
N LEU A 288 -7.27 15.11 -4.95
CA LEU A 288 -7.73 13.77 -5.34
C LEU A 288 -6.59 12.95 -5.96
N SER A 289 -5.77 13.56 -6.82
CA SER A 289 -4.60 12.89 -7.39
C SER A 289 -3.61 12.46 -6.32
N ALA A 290 -3.30 13.33 -5.36
CA ALA A 290 -2.36 13.07 -4.28
C ALA A 290 -2.85 11.96 -3.33
N ILE A 291 -4.14 11.98 -2.97
CA ILE A 291 -4.78 10.93 -2.17
C ILE A 291 -4.77 9.60 -2.95
N GLY A 292 -5.17 9.62 -4.22
CA GLY A 292 -5.15 8.45 -5.09
C GLY A 292 -3.76 7.82 -5.21
N MET A 293 -2.73 8.63 -5.43
CA MET A 293 -1.34 8.17 -5.44
C MET A 293 -0.92 7.53 -4.11
N SER A 294 -1.38 8.08 -2.97
CA SER A 294 -1.15 7.47 -1.66
C SER A 294 -1.84 6.10 -1.55
N HIS A 295 -3.06 5.94 -2.09
CA HIS A 295 -3.72 4.63 -2.10
C HIS A 295 -2.99 3.60 -2.99
N LEU A 296 -2.50 4.01 -4.17
CA LEU A 296 -1.70 3.14 -5.04
C LEU A 296 -0.40 2.70 -4.35
N HIS A 297 0.31 3.65 -3.73
CA HIS A 297 1.50 3.36 -2.93
C HIS A 297 1.22 2.37 -1.80
N MET A 298 0.13 2.59 -1.05
CA MET A 298 -0.22 1.71 0.06
C MET A 298 -0.65 0.30 -0.40
N LEU A 299 -1.25 0.16 -1.59
CA LEU A 299 -1.45 -1.16 -2.20
C LEU A 299 -0.11 -1.85 -2.51
N ASN A 300 0.84 -1.14 -3.13
CA ASN A 300 2.17 -1.66 -3.44
C ASN A 300 2.92 -2.10 -2.18
N ASN A 301 2.86 -1.30 -1.11
CA ASN A 301 3.40 -1.66 0.21
C ASN A 301 2.83 -3.00 0.72
N ARG A 302 1.51 -3.20 0.64
CA ARG A 302 0.84 -4.44 1.07
C ARG A 302 1.25 -5.64 0.22
N LEU A 303 1.40 -5.44 -1.08
CA LEU A 303 1.92 -6.42 -2.03
C LEU A 303 3.42 -6.69 -1.87
N GLY A 304 4.12 -6.03 -0.94
CA GLY A 304 5.57 -6.21 -0.73
C GLY A 304 6.40 -5.70 -1.91
N VAL A 305 5.85 -4.77 -2.69
CA VAL A 305 6.60 -4.03 -3.72
C VAL A 305 7.45 -2.99 -2.99
N THR A 306 8.76 -3.08 -3.14
CA THR A 306 9.67 -2.12 -2.50
C THR A 306 9.60 -0.77 -3.20
N LEU A 307 10.00 0.32 -2.52
CA LEU A 307 10.06 1.64 -3.13
C LEU A 307 10.91 1.67 -4.43
N ARG A 308 11.98 0.87 -4.51
CA ARG A 308 12.78 0.75 -5.75
C ARG A 308 11.93 0.11 -6.86
N MET A 309 11.20 -0.96 -6.55
CA MET A 309 10.30 -1.61 -7.51
C MET A 309 9.17 -0.68 -7.94
N GLU A 310 8.60 0.13 -7.03
CA GLU A 310 7.59 1.13 -7.36
C GLU A 310 8.14 2.18 -8.33
N ALA A 311 9.37 2.67 -8.12
CA ALA A 311 10.00 3.63 -9.04
C ALA A 311 10.22 3.02 -10.44
N VAL A 312 10.67 1.76 -10.51
CA VAL A 312 10.83 1.04 -11.76
C VAL A 312 9.48 0.84 -12.47
N LEU A 313 8.45 0.42 -11.74
CA LEU A 313 7.09 0.23 -12.23
C LEU A 313 6.49 1.54 -12.76
N ALA A 314 6.71 2.64 -12.05
CA ALA A 314 6.25 3.97 -12.42
C ALA A 314 6.85 4.44 -13.75
N TYR A 315 8.16 4.31 -13.95
CA TYR A 315 8.80 4.60 -15.25
C TYR A 315 8.33 3.64 -16.35
N LEU A 316 8.10 2.37 -16.04
CA LEU A 316 7.59 1.41 -17.03
C LEU A 316 6.17 1.79 -17.50
N ILE A 317 5.27 2.14 -16.59
CA ILE A 317 3.93 2.62 -16.95
C ILE A 317 4.02 3.92 -17.75
N GLN A 318 4.87 4.87 -17.35
CA GLN A 318 5.11 6.10 -18.12
C GLN A 318 5.51 5.76 -19.57
N HIS A 319 6.50 4.90 -19.77
CA HIS A 319 6.96 4.53 -21.12
C HIS A 319 5.87 3.83 -21.94
N LEU A 320 5.06 2.96 -21.33
CA LEU A 320 3.91 2.31 -21.97
C LEU A 320 2.86 3.32 -22.45
N LEU A 321 2.58 4.35 -21.66
CA LEU A 321 1.63 5.41 -22.00
C LEU A 321 2.18 6.36 -23.08
N GLU A 322 3.41 6.84 -22.94
CA GLU A 322 4.04 7.79 -23.88
C GLU A 322 4.17 7.22 -25.30
N HIS A 323 4.51 5.94 -25.41
CA HIS A 323 4.65 5.26 -26.70
C HIS A 323 3.32 4.71 -27.24
N ARG A 324 2.18 5.14 -26.67
CA ARG A 324 0.82 4.72 -27.06
C ARG A 324 0.65 3.21 -27.17
N ARG A 325 1.31 2.46 -26.28
CA ARG A 325 1.14 1.01 -26.21
C ARG A 325 -0.08 0.59 -25.39
N VAL A 326 -0.76 1.56 -24.78
CA VAL A 326 -2.03 1.41 -24.08
C VAL A 326 -3.07 2.28 -24.78
N GLU A 327 -4.15 1.67 -25.26
CA GLU A 327 -5.32 2.41 -25.73
C GLU A 327 -6.15 2.80 -24.50
N SER A 328 -6.09 4.09 -24.14
CA SER A 328 -6.90 4.67 -23.06
C SER A 328 -8.39 4.69 -23.42
#